data_AF-A0A4U6W1I8-F1
#
_entry.id   AF-A0A4U6W1I8-F1
#
_cell.length_a   1.000
_cell.length_b   1.000
_cell.length_c   1.000
_cell.angle_alpha   90.00
_cell.angle_beta   90.00
_cell.angle_gamma   90.00
#
_symmetry.space_group_name_H-M   'P 1'
#
loop_
_entity.id
_entity.type
_entity.pdbx_description
1 polymer ?
#
loop_
_entity_poly.entity_id
_entity_poly.type
_entity_poly.pdbx_seq_one_letter_code
_entity_poly.pdbx_strand_id
1 'polypeptide(L)'
;MAQGEADAPGGGAPGTIGGTVKLKDLVPAATNTVNTTFIVLDKAAPTARPPYPHPQPHAQAQARGGEEVTCLALVADETAAAHFLLWGGECGAFEPGDIVRLTGGIFSYHRGNALVLRAGRRGRAEKVGEFTMLFVETPNMSEIQWGRDPDDPRRMVQEAVVSPCSQVFKPLR
;
A
#
# COMPACT_ATOMS: atom_id res chain seq x y z
N MET A 1 -1.28 -37.03 -42.79
CA MET A 1 -0.39 -37.50 -41.71
C MET A 1 0.78 -36.52 -41.69
N ALA A 2 0.64 -35.28 -41.17
CA ALA A 2 0.59 -34.90 -39.75
C ALA A 2 1.82 -35.47 -39.02
N GLN A 3 2.71 -34.71 -38.38
CA GLN A 3 2.54 -33.47 -37.62
C GLN A 3 3.83 -32.62 -37.64
N GLY A 4 3.68 -31.30 -37.58
CA GLY A 4 4.75 -30.35 -37.31
C GLY A 4 4.99 -30.21 -35.80
N GLU A 5 6.26 -30.06 -35.43
CA GLU A 5 6.71 -29.78 -34.07
C GLU A 5 6.61 -28.27 -33.84
N ALA A 6 5.65 -27.86 -32.99
CA ALA A 6 5.50 -26.49 -32.56
C ALA A 6 6.39 -26.26 -31.34
N ASP A 7 7.35 -25.35 -31.50
CA ASP A 7 8.14 -24.79 -30.42
C ASP A 7 7.19 -24.00 -29.49
N ALA A 8 7.01 -24.47 -28.26
CA ALA A 8 6.21 -23.79 -27.26
C ALA A 8 7.08 -22.76 -26.54
N PRO A 9 6.73 -21.46 -26.50
CA PRO A 9 7.41 -20.55 -25.60
C PRO A 9 7.01 -20.91 -24.17
N GLY A 10 7.98 -21.43 -23.41
CA GLY A 10 7.86 -21.68 -21.99
C GLY A 10 7.35 -20.44 -21.26
N GLY A 11 6.31 -20.64 -20.45
CA GLY A 11 5.72 -19.62 -19.60
C GLY A 11 6.73 -19.11 -18.57
N GLY A 12 7.41 -18.02 -18.91
CA GLY A 12 8.07 -17.18 -17.93
C GLY A 12 7.00 -16.39 -17.18
N ALA A 13 6.89 -16.60 -15.87
CA ALA A 13 6.21 -15.63 -15.00
C ALA A 13 6.85 -14.25 -15.24
N PRO A 14 6.08 -13.16 -15.36
CA PRO A 14 6.65 -11.84 -15.55
C PRO A 14 7.35 -11.43 -14.24
N GLY A 15 8.62 -11.76 -14.14
CA GLY A 15 9.55 -11.13 -13.22
C GLY A 15 9.72 -9.69 -13.68
N THR A 16 9.08 -8.76 -12.97
CA THR A 16 9.12 -7.33 -13.25
C THR A 16 10.55 -6.80 -13.15
N ILE A 17 11.18 -6.64 -14.30
CA ILE A 17 12.43 -5.90 -14.44
C ILE A 17 12.07 -4.41 -14.41
N GLY A 18 12.27 -3.75 -13.26
CA GLY A 18 12.37 -2.28 -13.16
C GLY A 18 11.14 -1.42 -13.47
N GLY A 19 9.94 -1.98 -13.65
CA GLY A 19 8.72 -1.22 -13.97
C GLY A 19 8.02 -0.59 -12.76
N THR A 20 7.49 0.62 -12.94
CA THR A 20 6.57 1.26 -12.01
C THR A 20 5.20 0.58 -12.10
N VAL A 21 4.64 0.18 -10.96
CA VAL A 21 3.31 -0.43 -10.79
C VAL A 21 2.27 0.66 -10.58
N LYS A 22 1.15 0.58 -11.31
CA LYS A 22 -0.02 1.45 -11.11
C LYS A 22 -0.83 0.98 -9.90
N LEU A 23 -1.53 1.88 -9.22
CA LEU A 23 -2.28 1.51 -8.03
C LEU A 23 -3.36 0.47 -8.31
N LYS A 24 -4.05 0.52 -9.46
CA LYS A 24 -5.06 -0.49 -9.83
C LYS A 24 -4.51 -1.93 -9.92
N ASP A 25 -3.20 -2.08 -10.14
CA ASP A 25 -2.53 -3.37 -10.33
C ASP A 25 -1.95 -3.91 -9.01
N LEU A 26 -2.22 -3.23 -7.88
CA LEU A 26 -1.85 -3.71 -6.56
C LEU A 26 -2.60 -5.01 -6.22
N VAL A 27 -1.84 -6.00 -5.76
CA VAL A 27 -2.35 -7.30 -5.28
C VAL A 27 -1.74 -7.57 -3.90
N PRO A 28 -2.52 -8.04 -2.91
CA PRO A 28 -2.00 -8.34 -1.58
C PRO A 28 -0.89 -9.37 -1.63
N ALA A 29 0.32 -8.99 -1.23
CA ALA A 29 1.46 -9.87 -1.13
C ALA A 29 2.55 -9.25 -0.26
N ALA A 30 2.93 -9.94 0.82
CA ALA A 30 3.96 -9.47 1.75
C ALA A 30 5.37 -9.44 1.14
N THR A 31 5.60 -10.22 0.08
CA THR A 31 6.91 -10.37 -0.58
C THR A 31 7.06 -9.57 -1.86
N ASN A 32 5.97 -9.01 -2.39
CA ASN A 32 6.03 -8.27 -3.64
C ASN A 32 6.70 -6.93 -3.42
N THR A 33 7.58 -6.56 -4.36
CA THR A 33 8.25 -5.27 -4.38
C THR A 33 7.41 -4.32 -5.23
N VAL A 34 6.77 -3.34 -4.59
CA VAL A 34 5.96 -2.33 -5.27
C VAL A 34 6.80 -1.06 -5.46
N ASN A 35 7.03 -0.68 -6.71
CA ASN A 35 7.58 0.63 -7.04
C ASN A 35 6.47 1.45 -7.68
N THR A 36 6.06 2.56 -7.10
CA THR A 36 4.92 3.35 -7.58
C THR A 36 5.11 4.84 -7.29
N THR A 37 4.29 5.68 -7.91
CA THR A 37 4.24 7.13 -7.62
C THR A 37 2.78 7.52 -7.54
N PHE A 38 2.43 8.28 -6.52
CA PHE A 38 1.05 8.66 -6.21
C PHE A 38 1.01 10.06 -5.59
N ILE A 39 -0.15 10.70 -5.66
CA ILE A 39 -0.46 11.93 -4.92
C ILE A 39 -1.12 11.57 -3.58
N VAL A 40 -0.76 12.30 -2.52
CA VAL A 40 -1.43 12.21 -1.22
C VAL A 40 -2.70 13.06 -1.26
N LEU A 41 -3.86 12.47 -1.00
CA LEU A 41 -5.15 13.17 -1.03
C LEU A 41 -5.58 13.66 0.37
N ASP A 42 -5.38 12.81 1.38
CA ASP A 42 -5.73 13.12 2.77
C ASP A 42 -4.84 12.32 3.74
N LYS A 43 -4.70 12.78 4.99
CA LYS A 43 -3.84 12.17 6.01
C LYS A 43 -4.47 12.28 7.39
N ALA A 44 -4.60 11.14 8.07
CA ALA A 44 -5.05 11.09 9.44
C ALA A 44 -3.98 11.61 10.41
N ALA A 45 -4.43 12.12 11.57
CA ALA A 45 -3.53 12.56 12.63
C ALA A 45 -2.60 11.41 13.09
N PRO A 46 -1.34 11.72 13.48
CA PRO A 46 -0.43 10.71 14.01
C PRO A 46 -1.00 10.00 15.24
N THR A 47 -0.96 8.68 15.19
CA THR A 47 -1.33 7.81 16.30
C THR A 47 -0.05 7.28 16.94
N ALA A 48 0.24 7.77 18.15
CA ALA A 48 1.27 7.22 19.00
C ALA A 48 0.60 6.09 19.81
N ARG A 49 1.11 4.85 19.70
CA ARG A 49 0.61 3.75 20.52
C ARG A 49 1.68 3.33 21.54
N PRO A 50 1.37 3.32 22.84
CA PRO A 50 2.32 2.88 23.85
C PRO A 50 2.71 1.41 23.62
N PRO A 51 3.98 1.05 23.87
CA PRO A 51 4.50 -0.30 23.60
C PRO A 51 3.82 -1.41 24.42
N TYR A 52 3.01 -1.05 25.43
CA TYR A 52 2.29 -2.01 26.27
C TYR A 52 0.85 -1.57 26.54
N PRO A 53 -0.13 -2.51 26.54
CA PRO A 53 -1.53 -2.22 26.87
C PRO A 53 -1.79 -1.93 28.36
N HIS A 54 -0.77 -1.97 29.22
CA HIS A 54 -0.87 -1.70 30.65
C HIS A 54 0.20 -0.68 31.10
N PRO A 55 -0.19 0.46 31.72
CA PRO A 55 0.77 1.38 32.31
C PRO A 55 1.41 0.75 33.55
N GLN A 56 2.72 0.49 33.54
CA GLN A 56 3.46 0.13 34.76
C GLN A 56 3.93 1.40 35.49
N PRO A 57 3.51 1.63 36.75
CA PRO A 57 3.76 2.89 37.47
C PRO A 57 5.21 3.11 37.94
N HIS A 58 6.18 2.29 37.51
CA HIS A 58 7.57 2.35 37.98
C HIS A 58 8.63 2.18 36.87
N ALA A 59 8.25 2.20 35.59
CA ALA A 59 9.23 2.21 34.49
C ALA A 59 9.75 3.64 34.27
N GLN A 60 10.68 4.09 35.13
CA GLN A 60 11.49 5.27 34.86
C GLN A 60 12.21 5.10 33.52
N ALA A 61 11.99 6.09 32.65
CA ALA A 61 12.69 6.41 31.42
C ALA A 61 13.88 5.50 31.06
N GLN A 62 13.57 4.41 30.35
CA GLN A 62 14.51 3.84 29.39
C GLN A 62 13.80 3.70 28.06
N ALA A 63 13.57 4.85 27.43
CA ALA A 63 13.23 4.96 26.01
C ALA A 63 14.41 4.41 25.18
N ARG A 64 14.48 3.08 25.06
CA ARG A 64 15.34 2.35 24.12
C ARG A 64 14.55 1.64 23.02
N GLY A 65 13.28 2.01 22.87
CA GLY A 65 12.44 1.68 21.71
C GLY A 65 11.36 2.74 21.60
N GLY A 66 11.51 3.65 20.64
CA GLY A 66 10.57 4.76 20.43
C GLY A 66 9.16 4.25 20.18
N GLU A 67 8.18 4.97 20.68
CA GLU A 67 6.77 4.75 20.36
C GLU A 67 6.62 4.75 18.83
N GLU A 68 6.08 3.66 18.27
CA GLU A 68 5.96 3.51 16.82
C GLU A 68 4.75 4.35 16.34
N VAL A 69 5.00 5.64 16.09
CA VAL A 69 4.00 6.58 15.60
C VAL A 69 3.61 6.21 14.18
N THR A 70 2.31 6.07 13.91
CA THR A 70 1.80 5.77 12.56
C THR A 70 0.74 6.76 12.10
N CYS A 71 0.69 6.99 10.79
CA CYS A 71 -0.35 7.81 10.15
C CYS A 71 -0.89 7.07 8.93
N LEU A 72 -2.21 7.02 8.79
CA LEU A 72 -2.84 6.53 7.58
C LEU A 72 -3.05 7.70 6.62
N ALA A 73 -2.77 7.50 5.34
CA ALA A 73 -3.05 8.47 4.29
C ALA A 73 -3.92 7.82 3.19
N LEU A 74 -4.77 8.62 2.56
CA LEU A 74 -5.39 8.29 1.28
C LEU A 74 -4.44 8.75 0.18
N VAL A 75 -4.05 7.84 -0.71
CA VAL A 75 -3.19 8.14 -1.85
C VAL A 75 -3.84 7.67 -3.14
N ALA A 76 -3.53 8.33 -4.26
CA ALA A 76 -4.12 8.00 -5.55
C ALA A 76 -3.18 8.24 -6.73
N ASP A 77 -3.48 7.57 -7.85
CA ASP A 77 -2.94 7.86 -9.17
C ASP A 77 -4.09 7.87 -10.19
N GLU A 78 -3.78 8.07 -11.47
CA GLU A 78 -4.78 8.13 -12.55
C GLU A 78 -5.62 6.84 -12.70
N THR A 79 -5.29 5.77 -11.96
CA THR A 79 -5.88 4.44 -12.11
C THR A 79 -6.69 3.97 -10.91
N ALA A 80 -6.31 4.33 -9.69
CA ALA A 80 -6.99 3.92 -8.46
C ALA A 80 -6.52 4.74 -7.25
N ALA A 81 -7.15 4.50 -6.11
CA ALA A 81 -6.69 4.93 -4.79
C ALA A 81 -6.26 3.75 -3.92
N ALA A 82 -5.51 4.02 -2.85
CA ALA A 82 -5.16 3.05 -1.81
C ALA A 82 -4.93 3.76 -0.47
N HIS A 83 -5.01 3.01 0.63
CA HIS A 83 -4.50 3.48 1.92
C HIS A 83 -2.98 3.26 2.01
N PHE A 84 -2.26 4.29 2.43
CA PHE A 84 -0.82 4.26 2.67
C PHE A 84 -0.50 4.46 4.15
N LEU A 85 0.24 3.53 4.76
CA LEU A 85 0.61 3.57 6.17
C LEU A 85 2.05 4.11 6.32
N LEU A 86 2.14 5.30 6.93
CA LEU A 86 3.35 6.05 7.22
C LEU A 86 3.88 5.72 8.62
N TRP A 87 5.22 5.73 8.78
CA TRP A 87 5.89 5.42 10.04
C TRP A 87 6.80 6.54 10.54
N GLY A 88 6.73 6.83 11.84
CA GLY A 88 7.65 7.73 12.54
C GLY A 88 7.75 9.10 11.86
N GLY A 89 8.94 9.44 11.38
CA GLY A 89 9.19 10.72 10.72
C GLY A 89 8.40 10.93 9.43
N GLU A 90 7.98 9.86 8.74
CA GLU A 90 7.20 9.96 7.49
C GLU A 90 5.84 10.66 7.72
N CYS A 91 5.26 10.50 8.91
CA CYS A 91 4.02 11.17 9.31
C CYS A 91 4.06 12.70 9.19
N GLY A 92 5.21 13.30 9.46
CA GLY A 92 5.43 14.75 9.37
C GLY A 92 6.14 15.19 8.08
N ALA A 93 6.56 14.23 7.25
CA ALA A 93 7.32 14.52 6.03
C ALA A 93 6.44 14.69 4.78
N PHE A 94 5.23 14.14 4.80
CA PHE A 94 4.30 14.17 3.67
C PHE A 94 2.99 14.83 4.04
N GLU A 95 2.50 15.72 3.19
CA GLU A 95 1.22 16.43 3.34
C GLU A 95 0.28 16.16 2.16
N PRO A 96 -1.05 16.36 2.33
CA PRO A 96 -1.98 16.36 1.21
C PRO A 96 -1.51 17.29 0.08
N GLY A 97 -1.56 16.79 -1.16
CA GLY A 97 -1.04 17.44 -2.36
C GLY A 97 0.37 17.00 -2.75
N ASP A 98 1.14 16.36 -1.86
CA ASP A 98 2.48 15.87 -2.20
C ASP A 98 2.42 14.71 -3.20
N ILE A 99 3.34 14.71 -4.16
CA ILE A 99 3.60 13.58 -5.05
C ILE A 99 4.75 12.78 -4.46
N VAL A 100 4.48 11.52 -4.12
CA VAL A 100 5.40 10.64 -3.42
C VAL A 100 5.76 9.46 -4.31
N ARG A 101 7.06 9.21 -4.45
CA ARG A 101 7.59 8.00 -5.08
C ARG A 101 7.92 6.97 -4.00
N LEU A 102 7.22 5.84 -4.07
CA LEU A 102 7.50 4.68 -3.25
C LEU A 102 8.38 3.69 -4.02
N THR A 103 9.53 3.35 -3.46
CA THR A 103 10.40 2.28 -3.98
C THR A 103 10.48 1.16 -2.96
N GLY A 104 10.32 -0.09 -3.39
CA GLY A 104 10.38 -1.24 -2.49
C GLY A 104 9.24 -1.28 -1.47
N GLY A 105 8.06 -0.82 -1.87
CA GLY A 105 6.84 -0.89 -1.08
C GLY A 105 6.27 -2.31 -0.99
N ILE A 106 5.33 -2.49 -0.07
CA ILE A 106 4.59 -3.74 0.15
C ILE A 106 3.12 -3.38 0.30
N PHE A 107 2.25 -4.07 -0.43
CA PHE A 107 0.80 -3.98 -0.28
C PHE A 107 0.30 -5.25 0.40
N SER A 108 -0.14 -5.16 1.66
CA SER A 108 -0.43 -6.33 2.49
C SER A 108 -1.41 -6.02 3.61
N TYR A 109 -2.08 -7.05 4.12
CA TYR A 109 -2.91 -6.92 5.32
C TYR A 109 -2.06 -6.48 6.52
N HIS A 110 -2.58 -5.50 7.22
CA HIS A 110 -2.10 -5.00 8.50
C HIS A 110 -3.17 -5.27 9.57
N ARG A 111 -2.85 -4.92 10.82
CA ARG A 111 -3.70 -5.12 12.01
C ARG A 111 -5.18 -4.81 11.71
N GLY A 112 -6.08 -5.64 12.24
CA GLY A 112 -7.52 -5.46 12.03
C GLY A 112 -7.99 -5.81 10.61
N ASN A 113 -7.21 -6.58 9.85
CA ASN A 113 -7.51 -6.97 8.47
C ASN A 113 -7.60 -5.79 7.49
N ALA A 114 -6.98 -4.66 7.80
CA ALA A 114 -6.90 -3.50 6.93
C ALA A 114 -5.80 -3.70 5.87
N LEU A 115 -6.14 -3.58 4.60
CA LEU A 115 -5.19 -3.74 3.50
C LEU A 115 -4.51 -2.42 3.20
N VAL A 116 -3.18 -2.33 3.37
CA VAL A 116 -2.44 -1.07 3.25
C VAL A 116 -1.19 -1.20 2.41
N LEU A 117 -0.84 -0.13 1.71
CA LEU A 117 0.46 0.08 1.10
C LEU A 117 1.40 0.68 2.15
N ARG A 118 2.68 0.27 2.15
CA ARG A 118 3.71 0.81 3.05
C ARG A 118 5.10 0.64 2.47
N ALA A 119 6.08 1.36 2.98
CA ALA A 119 7.48 1.05 2.71
C ALA A 119 7.83 -0.36 3.24
N GLY A 120 8.55 -1.14 2.42
CA GLY A 120 9.14 -2.40 2.85
C GLY A 120 10.40 -2.18 3.69
N ARG A 121 10.99 -3.25 4.23
CA ARG A 121 12.17 -3.17 5.12
C ARG A 121 13.37 -2.43 4.50
N ARG A 122 13.54 -2.54 3.18
CA ARG A 122 14.57 -1.81 2.40
C ARG A 122 13.94 -0.77 1.45
N GLY A 123 12.63 -0.57 1.57
CA GLY A 123 11.89 0.40 0.78
C GLY A 123 11.99 1.79 1.39
N ARG A 124 11.56 2.79 0.62
CA ARG A 124 11.51 4.18 1.04
C ARG A 124 10.43 4.94 0.27
N ALA A 125 9.89 5.97 0.89
CA ALA A 125 9.04 6.97 0.27
C ALA A 125 9.81 8.29 0.17
N GLU A 126 9.71 8.96 -0.97
CA GLU A 126 10.38 10.25 -1.24
C GLU A 126 9.37 11.21 -1.89
N LYS A 127 9.31 12.46 -1.40
CA LYS A 127 8.57 13.52 -2.10
C LYS A 127 9.34 13.84 -3.38
N VAL A 128 8.65 13.78 -4.52
CA VAL A 128 9.23 14.03 -5.85
C VAL A 128 8.53 15.18 -6.59
N GLY A 129 7.44 15.71 -6.03
CA GLY A 129 6.70 16.84 -6.58
C GLY A 129 5.50 17.20 -5.72
N GLU A 130 4.63 18.05 -6.25
CA GLU A 130 3.37 18.45 -5.61
C GLU A 130 2.33 18.88 -6.65
N PHE A 131 1.06 18.70 -6.30
CA PHE A 131 -0.17 19.18 -6.95
C PHE A 131 -0.49 18.65 -8.36
N THR A 132 0.49 18.59 -9.26
CA THR A 132 0.30 18.37 -10.71
C THR A 132 0.29 16.89 -11.10
N MET A 133 -0.61 16.11 -10.51
CA MET A 133 -0.80 14.69 -10.84
C MET A 133 -2.28 14.36 -11.05
N LEU A 134 -2.59 13.69 -12.16
CA LEU A 134 -3.94 13.15 -12.41
C LEU A 134 -4.22 12.00 -11.42
N PHE A 135 -5.44 11.97 -10.89
CA PHE A 135 -5.86 10.93 -9.97
C PHE A 135 -7.34 10.55 -10.09
N VAL A 136 -7.67 9.34 -9.63
CA VAL A 136 -9.04 8.89 -9.36
C VAL A 136 -9.13 8.30 -7.95
N GLU A 137 -10.25 8.53 -7.27
CA GLU A 137 -10.49 7.97 -5.92
C GLU A 137 -11.13 6.56 -5.94
N THR A 138 -11.58 6.11 -7.11
CA THR A 138 -12.30 4.85 -7.30
C THR A 138 -11.69 4.07 -8.48
N PRO A 139 -11.44 2.76 -8.33
CA PRO A 139 -11.60 1.97 -7.10
C PRO A 139 -10.56 2.34 -6.04
N ASN A 140 -10.88 2.09 -4.77
CA ASN A 140 -9.88 2.08 -3.70
C ASN A 140 -9.44 0.63 -3.44
N MET A 141 -8.18 0.32 -3.71
CA MET A 141 -7.62 -1.02 -3.62
C MET A 141 -7.59 -1.58 -2.21
N SER A 142 -7.56 -0.70 -1.20
CA SER A 142 -7.65 -1.07 0.22
C SER A 142 -9.07 -1.42 0.66
N GLU A 143 -10.07 -1.10 -0.16
CA GLU A 143 -11.49 -1.37 0.05
C GLU A 143 -11.99 -2.49 -0.90
N ILE A 144 -11.06 -3.32 -1.41
CA ILE A 144 -11.38 -4.52 -2.21
C ILE A 144 -11.27 -5.75 -1.32
N GLN A 145 -12.26 -6.64 -1.44
CA GLN A 145 -12.20 -7.98 -0.90
C GLN A 145 -11.38 -8.87 -1.84
N TRP A 146 -10.34 -9.48 -1.30
CA TRP A 146 -9.45 -10.36 -2.05
C TRP A 146 -9.64 -11.82 -1.62
N GLY A 147 -9.83 -12.68 -2.61
CA GLY A 147 -9.89 -14.13 -2.48
C GLY A 147 -8.61 -14.81 -2.91
N ARG A 148 -8.42 -16.06 -2.49
CA ARG A 148 -7.41 -16.92 -3.10
C ARG A 148 -7.93 -17.43 -4.43
N ASP A 149 -7.08 -17.41 -5.46
CA ASP A 149 -7.41 -18.00 -6.74
C ASP A 149 -7.65 -19.52 -6.55
N PRO A 150 -8.80 -20.07 -6.99
CA PRO A 150 -9.09 -21.49 -6.86
C PRO A 150 -8.15 -22.38 -7.66
N ASP A 151 -7.54 -21.85 -8.75
CA ASP A 151 -6.62 -22.58 -9.61
C ASP A 151 -5.15 -22.43 -9.16
N ASP A 152 -4.80 -21.31 -8.50
CA ASP A 152 -3.48 -21.10 -7.89
C ASP A 152 -3.59 -20.46 -6.50
N PRO A 153 -3.52 -21.25 -5.40
CA PRO A 153 -3.64 -20.74 -4.04
C PRO A 153 -2.59 -19.69 -3.62
N ARG A 154 -1.52 -19.49 -4.41
CA ARG A 154 -0.51 -18.45 -4.18
C ARG A 154 -0.91 -17.10 -4.76
N ARG A 155 -1.90 -17.06 -5.63
CA ARG A 155 -2.42 -15.86 -6.28
C ARG A 155 -3.68 -15.38 -5.56
N MET A 156 -3.81 -14.06 -5.47
CA MET A 156 -5.02 -13.42 -4.97
C MET A 156 -5.81 -12.84 -6.16
N VAL A 157 -7.14 -12.95 -6.10
CA VAL A 157 -8.07 -12.40 -7.09
C VAL A 157 -9.05 -11.44 -6.41
N GLN A 158 -9.49 -10.43 -7.15
CA GLN A 158 -10.50 -9.49 -6.65
C GLN A 158 -11.87 -10.19 -6.65
N GLU A 159 -12.48 -10.34 -5.48
CA GLU A 159 -13.78 -10.99 -5.33
C GLU A 159 -14.93 -9.97 -5.37
N ALA A 160 -14.79 -8.87 -4.63
CA ALA A 160 -15.83 -7.85 -4.51
C ALA A 160 -15.23 -6.49 -4.12
N VAL A 161 -15.92 -5.42 -4.49
CA VAL A 161 -15.64 -4.07 -3.98
C VAL A 161 -16.42 -3.90 -2.68
N VAL A 162 -15.72 -3.70 -1.56
CA VAL A 162 -16.33 -3.44 -0.24
C VAL A 162 -16.91 -2.03 -0.22
N SER A 163 -16.16 -1.06 -0.75
CA SER A 163 -16.58 0.33 -0.89
C SER A 163 -15.94 0.97 -2.14
N PRO A 164 -16.67 1.79 -2.92
CA PRO A 164 -16.09 2.49 -4.08
C PRO A 164 -14.99 3.49 -3.71
N CYS A 165 -15.09 4.10 -2.53
CA CYS A 165 -14.16 5.11 -2.00
C CYS A 165 -13.78 4.79 -0.55
N SER A 166 -12.79 5.51 0.00
CA SER A 166 -12.32 5.27 1.37
C SER A 166 -13.43 5.50 2.40
N GLN A 167 -13.58 4.56 3.35
CA GLN A 167 -14.47 4.74 4.50
C GLN A 167 -13.86 5.62 5.61
N VAL A 168 -12.52 5.65 5.71
CA VAL A 168 -11.78 6.50 6.66
C VAL A 168 -11.82 7.97 6.23
N PHE A 169 -11.42 8.23 4.99
CA PHE A 169 -11.42 9.54 4.35
C PHE A 169 -12.61 9.66 3.40
N LYS A 170 -13.75 10.12 3.92
CA LYS A 170 -14.98 10.23 3.11
C LYS A 170 -14.87 11.43 2.16
N PRO A 171 -15.28 11.29 0.89
CA PRO A 171 -15.35 12.42 -0.02
C PRO A 171 -16.22 13.56 0.55
N LEU A 172 -15.76 14.80 0.41
CA LEU A 172 -16.55 15.98 0.73
C LEU A 172 -17.73 16.03 -0.26
N ARG A 173 -18.96 16.06 0.25
CA ARG A 173 -20.19 16.15 -0.55
C ARG A 173 -20.57 17.59 -0.83
#